data_AF-A0A7J0AM59-F1
#
_entry.id   AF-A0A7J0AM59-F1
#
_cell.length_a   1.000
_cell.length_b   1.000
_cell.length_c   1.000
_cell.angle_alpha   90.00
_cell.angle_beta   90.00
_cell.angle_gamma   90.00
#
_symmetry.space_group_name_H-M   'P 1'
#
loop_
_entity.id
_entity.type
_entity.pdbx_description
1 polymer ?
#
loop_
_entity_poly.entity_id
_entity_poly.type
_entity_poly.pdbx_seq_one_letter_code
_entity_poly.pdbx_strand_id
1 'polypeptide(L)'
;MKKYLLSILAALPMVFAFSACSDDDNDLPDVDFDFTFENAVVSDGTVYVVQGEDFEITSITVTNNEAGKGCGISSATYYWDYDFIGTSIQPPFGFKFIVSDETPVGEHSLEISCPVFAVDKSLATALIGFDVQVVASPEELPDDGTSGAHVDPKISATNDK
;
A
#
# COMPACT_ATOMS: atom_id res chain seq x y z
N MET A 1 34.40 27.02 -37.52
CA MET A 1 34.13 26.72 -36.10
C MET A 1 32.95 27.50 -35.50
N LYS A 2 32.58 28.69 -36.00
CA LYS A 2 31.44 29.50 -35.48
C LYS A 2 30.04 29.01 -35.89
N LYS A 3 29.94 28.21 -36.96
CA LYS A 3 28.66 27.71 -37.53
C LYS A 3 28.08 26.52 -36.75
N TYR A 4 28.94 25.73 -36.14
CA TYR A 4 28.56 24.54 -35.36
C TYR A 4 28.21 24.88 -33.91
N LEU A 5 28.72 26.00 -33.38
CA LEU A 5 28.31 26.51 -32.07
C LEU A 5 26.84 26.93 -32.05
N LEU A 6 26.31 27.49 -33.15
CA LEU A 6 24.90 27.89 -33.23
C LEU A 6 23.96 26.68 -33.26
N SER A 7 24.39 25.57 -33.87
CA SER A 7 23.64 24.32 -33.93
C SER A 7 23.54 23.61 -32.57
N ILE A 8 24.58 23.69 -31.74
CA ILE A 8 24.58 23.15 -30.37
C ILE A 8 23.75 24.05 -29.43
N LEU A 9 23.76 25.38 -29.65
CA LEU A 9 22.98 26.33 -28.84
C LEU A 9 21.47 26.24 -29.11
N ALA A 10 21.05 25.87 -30.33
CA ALA A 10 19.65 25.64 -30.69
C ALA A 10 19.08 24.31 -30.15
N ALA A 11 19.95 23.35 -29.78
CA ALA A 11 19.55 22.10 -29.14
C ALA A 11 19.43 22.22 -27.61
N LEU A 12 20.01 23.28 -27.01
CA LEU A 12 20.03 23.51 -25.57
C LEU A 12 18.63 23.62 -24.91
N PRO A 13 17.62 24.32 -25.48
CA PRO A 13 16.30 24.38 -24.87
C PRO A 13 15.55 23.03 -24.91
N MET A 14 15.91 22.09 -25.79
CA MET A 14 15.34 20.75 -25.81
C MET A 14 15.90 19.84 -24.71
N VAL A 15 17.12 20.11 -24.20
CA VAL A 15 17.71 19.35 -23.08
C VAL A 15 17.11 19.80 -21.74
N PHE A 16 16.70 21.06 -21.61
CA PHE A 16 16.02 21.59 -20.42
C PHE A 16 14.50 21.42 -20.44
N ALA A 17 13.88 21.09 -21.57
CA ALA A 17 12.44 20.85 -21.66
C ALA A 17 11.98 19.49 -21.05
N PHE A 18 12.92 18.62 -20.66
CA PHE A 18 12.62 17.34 -20.01
C PHE A 18 12.83 17.36 -18.49
N SER A 19 13.15 18.49 -17.86
CA SER A 19 13.06 18.63 -16.40
C SER A 19 11.61 18.97 -16.00
N ALA A 20 10.67 18.10 -16.36
CA ALA A 20 9.34 18.09 -15.77
C ALA A 20 9.27 16.95 -14.73
N CYS A 21 10.29 16.88 -13.87
CA CYS A 21 10.08 16.42 -12.52
C CYS A 21 9.65 17.69 -11.77
N SER A 22 8.37 18.05 -11.86
CA SER A 22 7.81 19.03 -10.94
C SER A 22 8.00 18.50 -9.52
N ASP A 23 8.36 19.39 -8.59
CA ASP A 23 8.36 19.20 -7.13
C ASP A 23 6.95 18.86 -6.57
N ASP A 24 6.18 17.99 -7.23
CA ASP A 24 4.85 17.52 -6.80
C ASP A 24 4.89 16.63 -5.56
N ASP A 25 6.10 16.31 -5.07
CA ASP A 25 6.32 15.55 -3.84
C ASP A 25 5.68 16.23 -2.61
N ASN A 26 5.37 17.53 -2.68
CA ASN A 26 4.77 18.30 -1.59
C ASN A 26 3.23 18.34 -1.59
N ASP A 27 2.55 17.74 -2.55
CA ASP A 27 1.07 17.76 -2.64
C ASP A 27 0.42 16.39 -2.76
N LEU A 28 1.06 15.38 -2.15
CA LEU A 28 0.48 14.06 -2.00
C LEU A 28 -0.61 14.01 -0.91
N PRO A 29 -1.58 13.09 -1.00
CA PRO A 29 -2.54 12.84 0.06
C PRO A 29 -1.87 12.51 1.40
N ASP A 30 -2.23 13.28 2.43
CA ASP A 30 -1.91 12.96 3.83
C ASP A 30 -3.10 12.22 4.43
N VAL A 31 -3.00 10.89 4.45
CA VAL A 31 -4.09 9.99 4.83
C VAL A 31 -3.58 8.83 5.67
N ASP A 32 -4.43 8.36 6.57
CA ASP A 32 -4.21 7.12 7.32
C ASP A 32 -5.10 6.00 6.76
N PHE A 33 -4.62 4.77 6.89
CA PHE A 33 -5.37 3.56 6.54
C PHE A 33 -5.66 2.73 7.78
N ASP A 34 -6.92 2.39 7.98
CA ASP A 34 -7.36 1.45 9.00
C ASP A 34 -7.90 0.17 8.35
N PHE A 35 -7.31 -0.95 8.73
CA PHE A 35 -7.67 -2.29 8.29
C PHE A 35 -8.39 -3.04 9.41
N THR A 36 -9.42 -3.79 9.03
CA THR A 36 -10.07 -4.76 9.93
C THR A 36 -9.90 -6.16 9.33
N PHE A 37 -9.49 -7.10 10.17
CA PHE A 37 -9.28 -8.49 9.82
C PHE A 37 -10.28 -9.40 10.54
N GLU A 38 -10.66 -10.49 9.89
CA GLU A 38 -11.39 -11.61 10.48
C GLU A 38 -10.54 -12.88 10.34
N ASN A 39 -10.55 -13.72 11.38
CA ASN A 39 -9.69 -14.91 11.53
C ASN A 39 -8.19 -14.62 11.37
N ALA A 40 -7.76 -13.43 11.82
CA ALA A 40 -6.36 -13.07 11.93
C ALA A 40 -6.11 -12.30 13.23
N VAL A 41 -4.88 -12.39 13.72
CA VAL A 41 -4.41 -11.69 14.91
C VAL A 41 -3.25 -10.79 14.50
N VAL A 42 -3.37 -9.48 14.69
CA VAL A 42 -2.31 -8.51 14.42
C VAL A 42 -1.53 -8.25 15.70
N SER A 43 -0.25 -8.60 15.72
CA SER A 43 0.65 -8.31 16.84
C SER A 43 2.00 -7.81 16.29
N ASP A 44 2.52 -6.73 16.88
CA ASP A 44 3.77 -6.05 16.47
C ASP A 44 3.88 -5.77 14.95
N GLY A 45 2.76 -5.41 14.31
CA GLY A 45 2.69 -5.11 12.87
C GLY A 45 2.69 -6.33 11.95
N THR A 46 2.77 -7.55 12.50
CA THR A 46 2.65 -8.82 11.79
C THR A 46 1.23 -9.36 11.89
N VAL A 47 0.70 -9.86 10.78
CA VAL A 47 -0.62 -10.51 10.72
C VAL A 47 -0.41 -12.01 10.89
N TYR A 48 -0.97 -12.59 11.94
CA TYR A 48 -0.90 -14.02 12.22
C TYR A 48 -2.19 -14.70 11.77
N VAL A 49 -2.06 -15.79 11.02
CA VAL A 49 -3.17 -16.57 10.46
C VAL A 49 -2.89 -18.06 10.61
N VAL A 50 -3.93 -18.87 10.69
CA VAL A 50 -3.80 -20.32 10.92
C VAL A 50 -3.86 -21.06 9.59
N GLN A 51 -2.93 -21.99 9.38
CA GLN A 51 -2.96 -22.90 8.24
C GLN A 51 -4.25 -23.73 8.24
N GLY A 52 -4.88 -23.87 7.08
CA GLY A 52 -6.16 -24.54 6.90
C GLY A 52 -7.39 -23.66 7.18
N GLU A 53 -7.19 -22.43 7.67
CA GLU A 53 -8.25 -21.49 7.98
C GLU A 53 -8.15 -20.23 7.10
N ASP A 54 -9.21 -19.96 6.35
CA ASP A 54 -9.29 -18.73 5.56
C ASP A 54 -9.42 -17.50 6.48
N PHE A 55 -8.69 -16.45 6.15
CA PHE A 55 -8.80 -15.13 6.79
C PHE A 55 -9.31 -14.08 5.80
N GLU A 56 -9.81 -12.97 6.32
CA GLU A 56 -10.39 -11.92 5.50
C GLU A 56 -9.96 -10.53 5.98
N ILE A 57 -9.59 -9.65 5.04
CA ILE A 57 -9.67 -8.21 5.28
C ILE A 57 -11.12 -7.83 5.05
N THR A 58 -11.83 -7.43 6.10
CA THR A 58 -13.26 -7.10 6.01
C THR A 58 -13.50 -5.64 5.66
N SER A 59 -12.55 -4.75 5.99
CA SER A 59 -12.65 -3.34 5.65
C SER A 59 -11.30 -2.66 5.50
N ILE A 60 -11.22 -1.75 4.54
CA ILE A 60 -10.18 -0.72 4.42
C ILE A 60 -10.86 0.64 4.52
N THR A 61 -10.54 1.39 5.58
CA THR A 61 -11.00 2.76 5.77
C THR A 61 -9.83 3.71 5.56
N VAL A 62 -10.09 4.83 4.88
CA VAL A 62 -9.08 5.86 4.63
C VAL A 62 -9.55 7.15 5.28
N THR A 63 -8.71 7.73 6.13
CA THR A 63 -9.00 8.97 6.86
C THR A 63 -8.08 10.08 6.36
N ASN A 64 -8.66 11.24 6.03
CA ASN A 64 -7.87 12.41 5.67
C ASN A 64 -7.39 13.12 6.94
N ASN A 65 -6.09 13.34 7.04
CA ASN A 65 -5.50 14.04 8.18
C ASN A 65 -5.72 15.56 8.09
N GLU A 66 -6.10 16.09 6.92
CA GLU A 66 -6.54 17.47 6.76
C GLU A 66 -8.01 17.65 7.15
N ALA A 67 -8.23 18.42 8.23
CA ALA A 67 -9.55 18.64 8.80
C ALA A 67 -10.59 19.15 7.79
N GLY A 68 -11.71 18.43 7.69
CA GLY A 68 -12.86 18.81 6.85
C GLY A 68 -12.71 18.52 5.36
N LYS A 69 -11.63 17.84 4.94
CA LYS A 69 -11.42 17.43 3.56
C LYS A 69 -11.74 15.95 3.36
N GLY A 70 -12.33 15.64 2.21
CA GLY A 70 -12.65 14.26 1.83
C GLY A 70 -11.43 13.52 1.29
N CYS A 71 -11.45 12.20 1.40
CA CYS A 71 -10.52 11.29 0.74
C CYS A 71 -11.19 9.95 0.44
N GLY A 72 -10.48 9.08 -0.28
CA GLY A 72 -10.89 7.70 -0.47
C GLY A 72 -9.98 6.95 -1.44
N ILE A 73 -10.31 5.68 -1.66
CA ILE A 73 -9.68 4.83 -2.66
C ILE A 73 -10.73 4.35 -3.67
N SER A 74 -10.30 4.09 -4.91
CA SER A 74 -11.19 3.52 -5.93
C SER A 74 -11.20 1.99 -5.92
N SER A 75 -10.15 1.38 -5.39
CA SER A 75 -9.93 -0.07 -5.38
C SER A 75 -8.79 -0.44 -4.45
N ALA A 76 -8.76 -1.69 -4.00
CA ALA A 76 -7.63 -2.32 -3.34
C ALA A 76 -7.24 -3.57 -4.13
N THR A 77 -5.98 -3.65 -4.56
CA THR A 77 -5.43 -4.82 -5.27
C THR A 77 -4.48 -5.56 -4.35
N TYR A 78 -4.68 -6.87 -4.20
CA TYR A 78 -3.99 -7.70 -3.22
C TYR A 78 -3.01 -8.64 -3.91
N TYR A 79 -1.83 -8.72 -3.30
CA TYR A 79 -0.75 -9.61 -3.70
C TYR A 79 -0.33 -10.45 -2.50
N TRP A 80 -0.19 -11.75 -2.70
CA TRP A 80 0.33 -12.67 -1.70
C TRP A 80 1.66 -13.23 -2.22
N ASP A 81 2.75 -13.05 -1.48
CA ASP A 81 4.10 -13.44 -1.93
C ASP A 81 4.43 -12.89 -3.33
N TYR A 82 4.09 -11.62 -3.55
CA TYR A 82 4.24 -10.90 -4.83
C TYR A 82 3.35 -11.40 -5.98
N ASP A 83 2.56 -12.45 -5.79
CA ASP A 83 1.61 -12.96 -6.78
C ASP A 83 0.27 -12.21 -6.66
N PHE A 84 -0.26 -11.74 -7.79
CA PHE A 84 -1.57 -11.11 -7.85
C PHE A 84 -2.68 -12.11 -7.51
N ILE A 85 -3.51 -11.79 -6.51
CA ILE A 85 -4.62 -12.64 -6.07
C ILE A 85 -5.97 -12.07 -6.47
N GLY A 86 -6.13 -10.74 -6.47
CA GLY A 86 -7.37 -10.12 -6.91
C GLY A 86 -7.48 -8.63 -6.60
N THR A 87 -8.58 -8.03 -7.03
CA THR A 87 -8.89 -6.61 -6.79
C THR A 87 -10.31 -6.46 -6.28
N SER A 88 -10.46 -5.73 -5.18
CA SER A 88 -11.74 -5.27 -4.66
C SER A 88 -11.99 -3.84 -5.13
N ILE A 89 -13.08 -3.62 -5.87
CA ILE A 89 -13.45 -2.31 -6.44
C ILE A 89 -14.66 -1.67 -5.74
N GLN A 90 -15.17 -2.32 -4.70
CA GLN A 90 -16.37 -1.89 -3.99
C GLN A 90 -16.08 -1.76 -2.48
N PRO A 91 -16.41 -0.61 -1.86
CA PRO A 91 -16.37 -0.47 -0.41
C PRO A 91 -17.19 -1.57 0.29
N PRO A 92 -16.72 -2.13 1.42
CA PRO A 92 -15.59 -1.68 2.25
C PRO A 92 -14.20 -2.16 1.77
N PHE A 93 -14.07 -2.58 0.51
CA PHE A 93 -12.83 -3.10 -0.07
C PHE A 93 -12.31 -4.30 0.71
N GLY A 94 -13.20 -5.24 1.00
CA GLY A 94 -12.83 -6.50 1.63
C GLY A 94 -12.27 -7.51 0.63
N PHE A 95 -11.47 -8.45 1.14
CA PHE A 95 -10.93 -9.56 0.37
C PHE A 95 -10.62 -10.76 1.28
N LYS A 96 -11.08 -11.94 0.84
CA LYS A 96 -10.88 -13.21 1.53
C LYS A 96 -9.69 -13.96 0.93
N PHE A 97 -8.81 -14.47 1.79
CA PHE A 97 -7.61 -15.22 1.44
C PHE A 97 -7.78 -16.69 1.82
N ILE A 98 -7.31 -17.57 0.95
CA ILE A 98 -7.34 -19.02 1.18
C ILE A 98 -5.98 -19.44 1.73
N VAL A 99 -5.94 -19.89 2.97
CA VAL A 99 -4.74 -20.44 3.62
C VAL A 99 -4.94 -21.94 3.76
N SER A 100 -4.77 -22.67 2.67
CA SER A 100 -5.03 -24.12 2.64
C SER A 100 -4.00 -24.92 3.45
N ASP A 101 -4.24 -26.21 3.64
CA ASP A 101 -3.26 -27.15 4.20
C ASP A 101 -1.96 -27.25 3.37
N GLU A 102 -1.98 -26.78 2.11
CA GLU A 102 -0.82 -26.73 1.23
C GLU A 102 -0.06 -25.39 1.33
N THR A 103 -0.65 -24.36 1.95
CA THR A 103 0.02 -23.08 2.17
C THR A 103 1.16 -23.29 3.17
N PRO A 104 2.42 -22.94 2.85
CA PRO A 104 3.54 -23.14 3.77
C PRO A 104 3.30 -22.47 5.13
N VAL A 105 3.76 -23.10 6.21
CA VAL A 105 3.89 -22.46 7.52
C VAL A 105 5.16 -21.61 7.48
N GLY A 106 5.11 -20.39 8.01
CA GLY A 106 6.25 -19.47 7.98
C GLY A 106 5.87 -18.04 7.62
N GLU A 107 6.89 -17.28 7.27
CA GLU A 107 6.78 -15.89 6.83
C GLU A 107 6.26 -15.82 5.39
N HIS A 108 5.29 -14.94 5.19
CA HIS A 108 4.67 -14.59 3.94
C HIS A 108 4.53 -13.07 3.85
N SER A 109 4.30 -12.56 2.64
CA SER A 109 4.08 -11.14 2.41
C SER A 109 2.69 -10.88 1.84
N LEU A 110 2.02 -9.87 2.39
CA LEU A 110 0.77 -9.35 1.85
C LEU A 110 0.96 -7.89 1.45
N GLU A 111 0.84 -7.62 0.16
CA GLU A 111 0.90 -6.25 -0.38
C GLU A 111 -0.47 -5.83 -0.91
N ILE A 112 -0.84 -4.58 -0.63
CA ILE A 112 -2.09 -3.96 -1.04
C ILE A 112 -1.77 -2.65 -1.77
N SER A 113 -2.16 -2.58 -3.04
CA SER A 113 -2.00 -1.38 -3.87
C SER A 113 -3.33 -0.66 -4.05
N CYS A 114 -3.39 0.60 -3.62
CA CYS A 114 -4.60 1.41 -3.58
C CYS A 114 -4.39 2.76 -4.30
N PRO A 115 -5.14 3.07 -5.37
CA PRO A 115 -5.21 4.44 -5.90
C PRO A 115 -5.93 5.35 -4.90
N VAL A 116 -5.27 6.42 -4.46
CA VAL A 116 -5.72 7.34 -3.40
C VAL A 116 -6.11 8.69 -4.00
N PHE A 117 -7.25 9.20 -3.53
CA PHE A 117 -7.79 10.50 -3.88
C PHE A 117 -8.00 11.30 -2.60
N ALA A 118 -7.55 12.55 -2.58
CA ALA A 118 -7.85 13.50 -1.51
C ALA A 118 -8.15 14.89 -2.11
N VAL A 119 -9.02 15.65 -1.45
CA VAL A 119 -9.41 16.99 -1.89
C VAL A 119 -8.19 17.92 -1.93
N ASP A 120 -8.03 18.63 -3.04
CA ASP A 120 -6.92 19.55 -3.31
C ASP A 120 -5.52 18.89 -3.24
N LYS A 121 -5.43 17.60 -3.61
CA LYS A 121 -4.19 16.83 -3.68
C LYS A 121 -3.99 16.18 -5.04
N SER A 122 -2.73 15.90 -5.36
CA SER A 122 -2.37 15.07 -6.49
C SER A 122 -2.86 13.63 -6.31
N LEU A 123 -3.19 12.96 -7.41
CA LEU A 123 -3.50 11.52 -7.40
C LEU A 123 -2.26 10.75 -6.98
N ALA A 124 -2.43 9.82 -6.04
CA ALA A 124 -1.35 8.99 -5.53
C ALA A 124 -1.72 7.51 -5.55
N THR A 125 -0.72 6.65 -5.35
CA THR A 125 -0.94 5.22 -5.09
C THR A 125 -0.26 4.88 -3.77
N ALA A 126 -1.03 4.34 -2.83
CA ALA A 126 -0.49 3.77 -1.60
C ALA A 126 -0.14 2.30 -1.85
N LEU A 127 1.08 1.92 -1.47
CA LEU A 127 1.54 0.53 -1.39
C LEU A 127 1.65 0.20 0.09
N ILE A 128 0.86 -0.76 0.55
CA ILE A 128 0.76 -1.13 1.96
C ILE A 128 1.20 -2.58 2.09
N GLY A 129 2.25 -2.81 2.87
CA GLY A 129 2.80 -4.13 3.12
C GLY A 129 2.52 -4.59 4.54
N PHE A 130 2.11 -5.84 4.69
CA PHE A 130 2.05 -6.56 5.95
C PHE A 130 2.94 -7.79 5.86
N ASP A 131 3.75 -8.01 6.90
CA ASP A 131 4.33 -9.32 7.15
C ASP A 131 3.23 -10.24 7.67
N VAL A 132 3.11 -11.43 7.09
CA VAL A 132 2.12 -12.43 7.48
C VAL A 132 2.83 -13.66 8.00
N GLN A 133 2.50 -14.06 9.23
CA GLN A 133 2.98 -15.30 9.81
C GLN A 133 1.87 -16.35 9.74
N VAL A 134 2.05 -17.34 8.87
CA VAL A 134 1.18 -18.53 8.86
C VAL A 134 1.68 -19.46 9.96
N VAL A 135 0.81 -19.80 10.90
CA VAL A 135 1.08 -20.73 12.01
C VAL A 135 0.39 -22.07 11.77
N ALA A 136 0.94 -23.15 12.34
CA ALA A 136 0.41 -24.49 12.09
C ALA A 136 -0.90 -24.77 12.86
N SER A 137 -1.15 -24.02 13.94
CA SER A 137 -2.35 -24.21 14.77
C SER A 137 -2.73 -22.93 15.53
N PRO A 138 -3.98 -22.81 16.01
CA PRO A 138 -4.42 -21.64 16.77
C PRO A 138 -3.66 -21.40 18.09
N GLU A 139 -3.01 -22.43 18.64
CA GLU A 139 -2.23 -22.33 19.90
C GLU A 139 -0.94 -21.52 19.74
N GLU A 140 -0.50 -21.27 18.51
CA GLU A 140 0.70 -20.49 18.17
C GLU A 140 0.38 -19.01 17.90
N LEU A 141 -0.90 -18.60 17.97
CA LEU A 141 -1.30 -17.22 17.81
C LEU A 141 -0.85 -16.38 19.02
N PRO A 142 -0.42 -15.11 18.82
CA PRO A 142 -0.11 -14.21 19.93
C PRO A 142 -1.35 -13.90 20.80
N ASP A 143 -1.17 -13.91 22.12
CA ASP A 143 -2.26 -13.60 23.07
C ASP A 143 -2.58 -12.09 23.15
N ASP A 144 -1.67 -11.23 22.68
CA ASP A 144 -1.73 -9.77 22.84
C ASP A 144 -2.19 -9.03 21.58
N GLY A 145 -2.54 -9.76 20.53
CA GLY A 145 -2.88 -9.15 19.25
C GLY A 145 -4.31 -8.61 19.17
N THR A 146 -4.57 -7.87 18.09
CA THR A 146 -5.86 -7.24 17.79
C THR A 146 -6.39 -7.69 16.43
N SER A 147 -7.62 -7.34 16.09
CA SER A 147 -8.23 -7.65 14.78
C SER A 147 -8.08 -6.49 13.77
N GLY A 148 -7.16 -5.56 13.99
CA GLY A 148 -7.03 -4.38 13.13
C GLY A 148 -5.61 -3.85 13.06
N ALA A 149 -5.32 -3.11 11.99
CA ALA A 149 -4.04 -2.45 11.79
C ALA A 149 -4.24 -1.02 11.33
N HIS A 150 -3.47 -0.11 11.90
CA HIS A 150 -3.39 1.28 11.49
C HIS A 150 -2.07 1.50 10.76
N VAL A 151 -2.14 2.09 9.57
CA VAL A 151 -0.98 2.36 8.71
C VAL A 151 -0.97 3.83 8.34
N ASP A 152 0.16 4.48 8.62
CA ASP A 152 0.50 5.85 8.23
C ASP A 152 1.52 5.76 7.08
N PRO A 153 1.07 5.82 5.81
CA PRO A 153 1.91 5.63 4.64
C PRO A 153 3.00 6.71 4.58
N LYS A 154 4.27 6.27 4.53
CA LYS A 154 5.40 7.19 4.38
C LYS A 154 5.67 7.48 2.92
N ILE A 155 5.85 8.76 2.59
CA ILE A 155 6.30 9.19 1.28
C ILE A 155 7.76 8.73 1.11
N SER A 156 8.01 7.92 0.07
CA SER A 156 9.34 7.34 -0.20
C SER A 156 10.42 8.37 -0.63
N ALA A 157 10.15 9.67 -0.53
CA ALA A 157 11.12 10.73 -0.86
C ALA A 157 12.31 10.79 0.12
N THR A 158 12.20 10.16 1.29
CA THR A 158 13.33 10.07 2.23
C THR A 158 14.14 8.82 1.92
N ASN A 159 15.24 9.00 1.17
CA ASN A 159 16.34 8.04 1.17
C ASN A 159 16.99 8.04 2.57
N ASP A 160 16.36 7.37 3.53
CA ASP A 160 17.05 7.00 4.76
C ASP A 160 18.03 5.87 4.43
N LYS A 161 19.27 6.28 4.17
CA LYS A 161 20.47 5.45 4.19
C LYS A 161 21.13 5.52 5.55
#